data_AF-A0A2R6LDI7-F1
#
_entry.id   AF-A0A2R6LDI7-F1
#
_cell.length_a   1.000
_cell.length_b   1.000
_cell.length_c   1.000
_cell.angle_alpha   90.00
_cell.angle_beta   90.00
_cell.angle_gamma   90.00
#
_symmetry.space_group_name_H-M   'P 1'
#
loop_
_entity.id
_entity.type
_entity.pdbx_description
1 polymer ?
#
loop_
_entity_poly.entity_id
_entity_poly.type
_entity_poly.pdbx_seq_one_letter_code
_entity_poly.pdbx_strand_id
1 'polypeptide(L)' 'MSKDNRVVQGRMVTPESLAELVEGEPVMDAEAIEDADRSCPDCNGSVVRVGYMPSVTAFVTGYKCQDCDWSETEER' A
#
# COMPACT_ATOMS: atom_id res chain seq x y z
N MET A 1 -8.91 8.56 -13.92
CA MET A 1 -8.04 9.00 -12.82
C MET A 1 -7.07 7.86 -12.58
N SER A 2 -5.80 8.11 -12.83
CA SER A 2 -4.79 7.11 -13.09
C SER A 2 -4.50 6.26 -11.85
N LYS A 3 -4.33 4.94 -12.00
CA LYS A 3 -3.67 4.07 -11.02
C LYS A 3 -2.20 4.51 -10.96
N ASP A 4 -1.92 5.66 -10.34
CA ASP A 4 -0.61 6.29 -10.41
C ASP A 4 0.43 5.48 -9.63
N ASN A 5 1.43 4.99 -10.34
CA ASN A 5 2.57 4.32 -9.74
C ASN A 5 3.28 5.26 -8.77
N ARG A 6 3.91 4.69 -7.74
CA ARG A 6 4.63 5.46 -6.71
C ARG A 6 6.05 4.94 -6.54
N VAL A 7 6.95 5.80 -6.11
CA VAL A 7 8.29 5.37 -5.65
C VAL A 7 8.20 4.98 -4.19
N VAL A 8 8.50 3.72 -3.88
CA VAL A 8 8.55 3.16 -2.53
C VAL A 8 9.90 2.47 -2.39
N GLN A 9 10.66 2.85 -1.37
CA GLN A 9 12.00 2.34 -1.07
C GLN A 9 12.95 2.38 -2.29
N GLY A 10 12.87 3.47 -3.06
CA GLY A 10 13.67 3.67 -4.28
C GLY A 10 13.23 2.83 -5.48
N ARG A 11 12.09 2.13 -5.43
CA ARG A 11 11.54 1.31 -6.51
C ARG A 11 10.20 1.87 -6.97
N MET A 12 9.95 1.83 -8.27
CA MET A 12 8.63 2.16 -8.79
C MET A 12 7.70 0.97 -8.56
N VAL A 13 6.58 1.20 -7.86
CA VAL A 13 5.55 0.21 -7.58
C VAL A 13 4.24 0.60 -8.27
N THR A 14 3.57 -0.39 -8.84
CA THR A 14 2.16 -0.30 -9.23
C THR A 14 1.27 -0.51 -8.00
N PRO A 15 -0.02 -0.14 -8.04
CA PRO A 15 -0.89 -0.38 -6.90
C PRO A 15 -1.02 -1.86 -6.54
N GLU A 16 -1.08 -2.75 -7.54
CA GLU A 16 -1.09 -4.21 -7.32
C GLU A 16 0.20 -4.66 -6.62
N SER A 17 1.38 -4.28 -7.11
CA SER A 17 2.64 -4.67 -6.46
C SER A 17 2.81 -4.06 -5.05
N LEU A 18 2.26 -2.86 -4.81
CA LEU A 18 2.25 -2.27 -3.48
C LEU A 18 1.34 -3.04 -2.53
N ALA A 19 0.16 -3.44 -2.99
CA ALA A 19 -0.76 -4.27 -2.22
C ALA A 19 -0.13 -5.63 -1.90
N GLU A 20 0.52 -6.29 -2.85
CA GLU A 20 1.26 -7.53 -2.63
C GLU A 20 2.42 -7.36 -1.63
N LEU A 21 3.12 -6.22 -1.67
CA LEU A 21 4.18 -5.91 -0.70
C LEU A 21 3.65 -5.72 0.72
N VAL A 22 2.44 -5.18 0.87
CA VAL A 22 1.80 -4.97 2.17
C VAL A 22 1.19 -6.26 2.70
N GLU A 23 0.48 -7.01 1.85
CA GLU A 23 -0.18 -8.27 2.19
C GLU A 23 0.84 -9.40 2.42
N GLY A 24 1.95 -9.40 1.69
CA GLY A 24 2.92 -10.50 1.65
C GLY A 24 2.50 -11.67 0.75
N GLU A 25 1.32 -11.61 0.14
CA GLU A 25 0.76 -12.60 -0.78
C GLU A 25 0.17 -11.92 -2.04
N PRO A 26 -0.04 -12.66 -3.15
CA PRO A 26 -0.70 -12.13 -4.34
C PRO A 26 -2.14 -11.67 -4.05
N VAL A 27 -2.56 -10.55 -4.63
CA VAL A 27 -3.91 -9.98 -4.48
C VAL A 27 -4.72 -10.09 -5.77
N MET A 28 -6.05 -9.98 -5.67
CA MET A 28 -6.93 -10.07 -6.84
C MET A 28 -7.09 -8.75 -7.59
N ASP A 29 -7.22 -7.63 -6.88
CA ASP A 29 -7.31 -6.28 -7.46
C ASP A 29 -6.83 -5.24 -6.44
N ALA A 30 -6.44 -4.06 -6.93
CA ALA A 30 -6.00 -2.93 -6.13
C ALA A 30 -6.49 -1.60 -6.71
N GLU A 31 -6.93 -0.70 -5.83
CA GLU A 31 -7.27 0.68 -6.13
C GLU A 31 -6.02 1.54 -6.33
N ALA A 32 -6.17 2.82 -6.67
CA ALA A 32 -5.04 3.71 -6.86
C ALA A 32 -4.25 3.95 -5.55
N ILE A 33 -2.96 4.25 -5.68
CA ILE A 33 -2.10 4.61 -4.54
C ILE A 33 -2.41 6.06 -4.13
N GLU A 34 -2.63 6.29 -2.85
CA GLU A 34 -2.88 7.62 -2.28
C GLU A 34 -1.88 7.92 -1.16
N ASP A 35 -1.62 9.20 -0.91
CA ASP A 35 -0.88 9.61 0.29
C ASP A 35 -1.78 9.39 1.52
N ALA A 36 -1.20 8.84 2.59
CA ALA A 36 -1.92 8.61 3.84
C ALA A 36 -1.80 9.82 4.75
N ASP A 37 -2.87 10.12 5.50
CA ASP A 37 -2.90 11.18 6.50
C ASP A 37 -2.19 10.77 7.81
N ARG A 38 -1.03 10.11 7.71
CA ARG A 38 -0.20 9.68 8.85
C ARG A 38 1.28 9.64 8.49
N SER A 39 2.12 9.79 9.51
CA SER A 39 3.57 9.58 9.40
C SER A 39 3.94 8.15 9.80
N CYS A 40 5.03 7.64 9.26
CA CYS A 40 5.54 6.31 9.62
C CYS A 40 5.97 6.29 11.10
N PRO A 41 5.54 5.32 11.90
CA PRO A 41 5.89 5.23 13.32
C PRO A 41 7.38 4.92 13.55
N ASP A 42 8.06 4.31 12.58
CA ASP A 42 9.44 3.82 12.75
C ASP A 42 10.48 4.88 12.36
N CYS A 43 10.25 5.65 11.29
CA CYS A 43 11.22 6.62 10.77
C CYS A 43 10.67 8.03 10.59
N ASN A 44 9.39 8.28 10.92
CA ASN A 44 8.70 9.55 10.70
C ASN A 44 8.63 9.97 9.21
N GLY A 45 8.82 9.03 8.28
CA GLY A 45 8.71 9.24 6.84
C GLY A 45 7.28 9.28 6.30
N SER A 46 7.14 9.52 5.00
CA SER A 46 5.84 9.60 4.33
C SER A 46 5.22 8.22 4.14
N VAL A 47 3.93 8.09 4.43
CA VAL A 47 3.16 6.85 4.26
C VAL A 47 2.20 7.00 3.09
N VAL A 48 2.09 5.93 2.30
CA VAL A 48 1.07 5.78 1.26
C VAL A 48 0.10 4.69 1.65
N ARG A 49 -1.11 4.77 1.11
CA ARG A 49 -2.15 3.76 1.26
C ARG A 49 -2.60 3.20 -0.08
N VAL A 50 -3.09 1.97 -0.05
CA VAL A 50 -3.73 1.30 -1.18
C VAL A 50 -4.89 0.46 -0.66
N GLY A 51 -6.07 0.63 -1.27
CA GLY A 51 -7.20 -0.29 -1.07
C GLY A 51 -7.03 -1.50 -1.99
N TYR A 52 -7.26 -2.72 -1.51
CA TYR A 52 -7.13 -3.92 -2.33
C TYR A 52 -8.05 -5.05 -1.89
N MET A 53 -8.25 -6.00 -2.79
CA MET A 53 -9.03 -7.22 -2.57
C MET A 53 -8.09 -8.43 -2.54
N PRO A 54 -7.76 -8.99 -1.35
CA PRO A 54 -7.02 -10.25 -1.28
C PRO A 54 -7.88 -11.45 -1.69
N SER A 55 -9.21 -11.32 -1.57
CA SER A 55 -10.18 -12.30 -2.06
C SER A 55 -11.46 -11.62 -2.54
N VAL A 56 -12.33 -12.37 -3.23
CA VAL A 56 -13.60 -11.84 -3.77
C VAL A 56 -14.57 -11.26 -2.74
N THR A 57 -14.41 -11.60 -1.45
CA THR A 57 -15.29 -11.12 -0.36
C THR A 57 -14.61 -10.19 0.63
N ALA A 58 -13.33 -9.86 0.43
CA ALA A 58 -12.55 -9.07 1.37
C ALA A 58 -12.08 -7.77 0.73
N PHE A 59 -12.07 -6.70 1.52
CA PHE A 59 -11.46 -5.43 1.16
C PHE A 59 -10.57 -4.97 2.31
N VAL A 60 -9.30 -4.71 2.01
CA VAL A 60 -8.28 -4.33 2.97
C VAL A 60 -7.71 -2.98 2.57
N THR A 61 -7.43 -2.14 3.55
CA THR A 61 -6.63 -0.93 3.35
C THR A 61 -5.22 -1.20 3.84
N GLY A 62 -4.26 -1.22 2.90
CA GLY A 62 -2.85 -1.37 3.20
C GLY A 62 -2.15 -0.02 3.34
N TYR A 63 -1.21 0.09 4.27
CA TYR A 63 -0.35 1.24 4.48
C TYR A 63 1.10 0.82 4.33
N LYS A 64 1.91 1.66 3.67
CA LYS A 64 3.33 1.41 3.46
C LYS A 64 4.15 2.67 3.64
N CYS A 65 5.22 2.59 4.42
CA CYS A 65 6.21 3.66 4.46
C CYS A 65 7.00 3.68 3.14
N GLN A 66 7.23 4.88 2.59
CA GLN A 66 8.04 5.05 1.38
C GLN A 66 9.54 4.86 1.64
N ASP A 67 10.00 4.90 2.88
CA ASP A 67 11.42 4.96 3.23
C ASP A 67 11.96 3.73 3.98
N CYS A 68 11.10 3.00 4.69
CA CYS A 68 11.49 1.84 5.52
C CYS A 68 10.55 0.64 5.33
N ASP A 69 10.87 -0.47 6.01
CA ASP A 69 10.17 -1.74 5.84
C ASP A 69 8.78 -1.78 6.50
N TRP A 70 8.41 -0.76 7.29
CA TRP A 70 7.10 -0.68 7.93
C TRP A 70 5.94 -0.76 6.93
N SER A 71 4.96 -1.60 7.25
CA SER A 71 3.64 -1.70 6.63
C SER A 71 2.60 -2.08 7.69
N GLU A 72 1.33 -1.77 7.42
CA GLU A 72 0.20 -2.09 8.28
C GLU A 72 -1.03 -2.35 7.41
N THR A 73 -1.94 -3.21 7.88
CA THR A 73 -3.22 -3.49 7.22
C THR A 73 -4.37 -3.17 8.15
N GLU A 74 -5.44 -2.61 7.60
CA GLU A 74 -6.71 -2.41 8.28
C GLU A 74 -7.82 -3.13 7.48
N GLU A 75 -8.41 -4.15 8.10
CA GLU A 75 -9.54 -4.91 7.56
C GLU A 75 -10.87 -4.23 7.96
N ARG A 76 -11.85 -4.21 7.05
CA ARG A 76 -13.18 -3.63 7.31
C ARG A 76 -14.31 -4.60 7.05
#